data_AF-A0A933HJL6-F1
#
_entry.id   AF-A0A933HJL6-F1
#
_cell.length_a   1.000
_cell.length_b   1.000
_cell.length_c   1.000
_cell.angle_alpha   90.00
_cell.angle_beta   90.00
_cell.angle_gamma   90.00
#
_symmetry.space_group_name_H-M   'P 1'
#
loop_
_entity.id
_entity.type
_entity.pdbx_description
1 polymer ?
#
loop_
_entity_poly.entity_id
_entity_poly.type
_entity_poly.pdbx_seq_one_letter_code
_entity_poly.pdbx_strand_id
1 'polypeptide(L)'
;MSVIVGTFHLSPEFFIRTRLHNQCTVNGCDGDCCGEGVAATLYEAARIKAHAHELQPYLVEPFNFDSWALSRAADISTPVLNENKPGEQCWFQRQNRLCALHSLALDKGMPVSSIKPYFCLFFPLTLVDLDINVTEIAVDGKAYDTCLVETEHETYLFRQFETELRRVIGDTNYQELLRRYPD
;
A
#
# COMPACT_ATOMS: atom_id res chain seq x y z
N MET A 1 10.83 20.20 8.77
CA MET A 1 12.11 19.70 8.23
C MET A 1 12.00 18.18 8.20
N SER A 2 12.24 17.53 7.06
CA SER A 2 12.20 16.08 6.93
C SER A 2 13.28 15.42 7.79
N VAL A 3 13.04 14.17 8.20
CA VAL A 3 14.03 13.36 8.93
C VAL A 3 14.70 12.41 7.94
N ILE A 4 16.04 12.48 7.87
CA ILE A 4 16.81 11.65 6.95
C ILE A 4 17.21 10.34 7.64
N VAL A 5 16.92 9.22 6.98
CA VAL A 5 17.30 7.86 7.39
C VAL A 5 17.85 7.11 6.18
N GLY A 6 19.13 6.74 6.23
CA GLY A 6 19.84 6.28 5.04
C GLY A 6 19.81 7.35 3.93
N THR A 7 19.23 6.99 2.78
CA THR A 7 19.00 7.91 1.65
C THR A 7 17.58 8.46 1.60
N PHE A 8 16.68 8.03 2.49
CA PHE A 8 15.27 8.41 2.46
C PHE A 8 14.98 9.61 3.33
N HIS A 9 14.02 10.43 2.90
CA HIS A 9 13.52 11.59 3.61
C HIS A 9 12.12 11.30 4.10
N LEU A 10 11.94 11.16 5.41
CA LEU A 10 10.63 10.95 6.01
C LEU A 10 9.99 12.28 6.34
N SER A 11 8.71 12.41 6.01
CA SER A 11 7.90 13.56 6.34
C SER A 11 7.83 13.79 7.87
N PRO A 12 7.76 15.04 8.36
CA PRO A 12 7.74 15.32 9.81
C PRO A 12 6.58 14.66 10.56
N GLU A 13 5.47 14.40 9.87
CA GLU A 13 4.23 13.84 10.42
C GLU A 13 4.46 12.46 11.05
N PHE A 14 5.38 11.67 10.49
CA PHE A 14 5.79 10.37 11.04
C PHE A 14 6.29 10.44 12.49
N PHE A 15 6.76 11.61 12.93
CA PHE A 15 7.36 11.85 14.24
C PHE A 15 6.41 12.55 15.21
N ILE A 16 5.14 12.70 14.83
CA ILE A 16 4.07 13.12 15.75
C ILE A 16 3.68 11.91 16.59
N ARG A 17 3.53 12.13 17.90
CA ARG A 17 2.93 11.14 18.80
C ARG A 17 1.41 11.19 18.66
N THR A 18 0.79 10.06 18.36
CA THR A 18 -0.65 9.96 18.14
C THR A 18 -1.23 8.78 18.93
N ARG A 19 -2.52 8.85 19.20
CA ARG A 19 -3.34 7.75 19.72
C ARG A 19 -4.00 6.96 18.59
N LEU A 20 -3.32 6.82 17.46
CA LEU A 20 -3.82 6.11 16.30
C LEU A 20 -3.12 4.75 16.18
N HIS A 21 -3.87 3.74 15.77
CA HIS A 21 -3.39 2.38 15.55
C HIS A 21 -3.77 1.89 14.16
N ASN A 22 -2.81 1.33 13.42
CA ASN A 22 -3.09 0.71 12.12
C ASN A 22 -3.75 -0.66 12.30
N GLN A 23 -4.97 -0.80 11.80
CA GLN A 23 -5.75 -2.05 11.85
C GLN A 23 -5.76 -2.81 10.52
N CYS A 24 -4.92 -2.43 9.55
CA CYS A 24 -4.85 -3.07 8.22
C CYS A 24 -4.43 -4.54 8.34
N THR A 25 -5.41 -5.40 8.53
CA THR A 25 -5.26 -6.85 8.71
C THR A 25 -6.27 -7.58 7.83
N VAL A 26 -6.02 -8.86 7.55
CA VAL A 26 -6.95 -9.69 6.76
C VAL A 26 -8.33 -9.78 7.44
N ASN A 27 -8.40 -9.70 8.76
CA ASN A 27 -9.66 -9.78 9.50
C ASN A 27 -10.34 -8.42 9.73
N GLY A 28 -9.60 -7.32 9.56
CA GLY A 28 -10.05 -5.94 9.79
C GLY A 28 -9.96 -5.05 8.54
N CYS A 29 -9.93 -5.64 7.35
CA CYS A 29 -9.77 -4.87 6.12
C CYS A 29 -11.07 -4.13 5.77
N ASP A 30 -10.99 -2.80 5.71
CA ASP A 30 -12.09 -1.92 5.31
C ASP A 30 -12.09 -1.61 3.81
N GLY A 31 -11.00 -1.92 3.11
CA GLY A 31 -10.88 -1.73 1.67
C GLY A 31 -10.39 -0.34 1.27
N ASP A 32 -9.99 0.52 2.20
CA ASP A 32 -9.56 1.92 1.94
C ASP A 32 -8.51 2.02 0.83
N CYS A 33 -7.50 1.14 0.83
CA CYS A 33 -6.46 1.11 -0.21
C CYS A 33 -6.97 0.78 -1.64
N CYS A 34 -8.23 0.36 -1.77
CA CYS A 34 -8.88 0.06 -3.04
C CYS A 34 -9.72 1.24 -3.58
N GLY A 35 -9.88 2.33 -2.82
CA GLY A 35 -10.70 3.48 -3.20
C GLY A 35 -10.22 4.19 -4.47
N GLU A 36 -8.90 4.31 -4.64
CA GLU A 36 -8.28 4.98 -5.79
C GLU A 36 -7.93 4.03 -6.95
N GLY A 37 -8.36 2.77 -6.86
CA GLY A 37 -8.05 1.76 -7.87
C GLY A 37 -6.71 1.08 -7.67
N VAL A 38 -6.21 0.49 -8.75
CA VAL A 38 -4.91 -0.17 -8.77
C VAL A 38 -3.93 0.62 -9.61
N ALA A 39 -2.91 1.16 -8.94
CA ALA A 39 -1.74 1.76 -9.57
C ALA A 39 -0.65 0.68 -9.72
N ALA A 40 -0.26 0.40 -10.96
CA ALA A 40 0.76 -0.61 -11.27
C ALA A 40 1.70 -0.17 -12.40
N THR A 41 2.99 -0.49 -12.27
CA THR A 41 3.97 -0.35 -13.35
C THR A 41 3.74 -1.43 -14.42
N LEU A 42 4.39 -1.31 -15.59
CA LEU A 42 4.24 -2.31 -16.66
C LEU A 42 4.72 -3.71 -16.23
N TYR A 43 5.79 -3.77 -15.43
CA TYR A 43 6.29 -5.02 -14.89
C TYR A 43 5.29 -5.68 -13.92
N GLU A 44 4.65 -4.87 -13.07
CA GLU A 44 3.64 -5.35 -12.14
C GLU A 44 2.36 -5.80 -12.84
N ALA A 45 1.93 -5.03 -13.84
CA ALA A 45 0.83 -5.40 -14.71
C ALA A 45 1.11 -6.74 -15.44
N ALA A 46 2.30 -6.91 -16.02
CA ALA A 46 2.68 -8.16 -16.67
C ALA A 46 2.69 -9.34 -15.68
N ARG A 47 3.19 -9.12 -14.46
CA ARG A 47 3.20 -10.12 -13.38
C ARG A 47 1.80 -10.51 -12.95
N ILE A 48 0.89 -9.55 -12.75
CA ILE A 48 -0.51 -9.82 -12.43
C ILE A 48 -1.18 -10.58 -13.59
N LYS A 49 -0.94 -10.16 -14.83
CA LYS A 49 -1.49 -10.80 -16.03
C LYS A 49 -1.04 -12.26 -16.16
N ALA A 50 0.19 -12.60 -15.76
CA ALA A 50 0.67 -13.98 -15.73
C ALA A 50 -0.13 -14.90 -14.81
N HIS A 51 -0.80 -14.33 -13.79
CA HIS A 51 -1.70 -15.04 -12.87
C HIS A 51 -3.19 -14.87 -13.21
N ALA A 52 -3.54 -14.31 -14.38
CA ALA A 52 -4.92 -13.97 -14.73
C ALA A 52 -5.90 -15.13 -14.52
N HIS A 53 -5.57 -16.34 -15.00
CA HIS A 53 -6.43 -17.52 -14.85
C HIS A 53 -6.66 -17.90 -13.37
N GLU A 54 -5.62 -17.83 -12.54
CA GLU A 54 -5.72 -18.12 -11.11
C GLU A 54 -6.46 -17.04 -10.34
N LEU A 55 -6.46 -15.82 -10.86
CA LEU A 55 -7.05 -14.65 -10.23
C LEU A 55 -8.56 -14.52 -10.51
N GLN A 56 -9.04 -14.98 -11.67
CA GLN A 56 -10.47 -14.90 -12.04
C GLN A 56 -11.44 -15.35 -10.92
N PRO A 57 -11.22 -16.48 -10.22
CA PRO A 57 -12.13 -16.94 -9.16
C PRO A 57 -12.20 -16.00 -7.95
N TYR A 58 -11.24 -15.11 -7.77
CA TYR A 58 -11.19 -14.15 -6.67
C TYR A 58 -11.88 -12.84 -7.03
N LEU A 59 -12.09 -12.54 -8.31
CA LEU A 59 -12.73 -11.30 -8.74
C LEU A 59 -14.24 -11.37 -8.54
N VAL A 60 -14.86 -10.22 -8.27
CA VAL A 60 -16.33 -10.12 -8.16
C VAL A 60 -16.99 -10.39 -9.51
N GLU A 61 -16.34 -9.98 -10.59
CA GLU A 61 -16.78 -10.21 -11.95
C GLU A 61 -15.58 -10.54 -12.84
N PRO A 62 -15.78 -11.27 -13.95
CA PRO A 62 -14.69 -11.60 -14.85
C PRO A 62 -14.01 -10.35 -15.42
N PHE A 63 -12.68 -10.33 -15.44
CA PHE A 63 -11.90 -9.24 -16.01
C PHE A 63 -11.08 -9.71 -17.22
N ASN A 64 -11.09 -8.93 -18.31
CA ASN A 64 -10.28 -9.23 -19.48
C ASN A 64 -8.87 -8.64 -19.35
N PHE A 65 -7.93 -9.41 -18.79
CA PHE A 65 -6.53 -9.02 -18.67
C PHE A 65 -5.80 -8.84 -20.02
N ASP A 66 -6.35 -9.33 -21.13
CA ASP A 66 -5.79 -9.08 -22.46
C ASP A 66 -6.03 -7.68 -22.97
N SER A 67 -6.93 -6.93 -22.33
CA SER A 67 -7.13 -5.50 -22.61
C SER A 67 -5.91 -4.64 -22.20
N TRP A 68 -5.06 -5.13 -21.31
CA TRP A 68 -3.87 -4.41 -20.84
C TRP A 68 -2.81 -4.31 -21.95
N ALA A 69 -2.60 -3.08 -22.43
CA ALA A 69 -1.58 -2.76 -23.43
C ALA A 69 -0.18 -2.65 -22.80
N LEU A 70 0.50 -3.79 -22.65
CA LEU A 70 1.83 -3.89 -22.01
C LEU A 70 3.01 -3.42 -22.89
N SER A 71 2.76 -2.83 -24.05
CA SER A 71 3.79 -2.46 -25.04
C SER A 71 4.19 -0.99 -25.03
N ARG A 72 3.77 -0.21 -24.03
CA ARG A 72 4.13 1.22 -23.95
C ARG A 72 5.56 1.37 -23.41
N ALA A 73 6.32 2.32 -23.93
CA ALA A 73 7.53 2.78 -23.24
C ALA A 73 7.06 3.57 -22.02
N ALA A 74 7.30 3.05 -20.83
CA ALA A 74 7.09 3.78 -19.59
C ALA A 74 8.33 3.63 -18.73
N ASP A 75 8.61 4.67 -17.94
CA ASP A 75 9.57 4.56 -16.86
C ASP A 75 9.11 3.43 -15.91
N ILE A 76 10.05 2.64 -15.42
CA ILE A 76 9.80 1.52 -14.51
C ILE A 76 9.14 2.01 -13.22
N SER A 77 9.32 3.29 -12.86
CA SER A 77 8.79 3.94 -11.66
C SER A 77 7.37 4.51 -11.80
N THR A 78 6.86 4.71 -13.01
CA THR A 78 5.58 5.40 -13.22
C THR A 78 4.44 4.37 -13.37
N PRO A 79 3.39 4.43 -12.52
CA PRO A 79 2.17 3.68 -12.76
C PRO A 79 1.61 3.97 -14.15
N VAL A 80 1.36 2.91 -14.91
CA VAL A 80 0.81 3.00 -16.26
C VAL A 80 -0.62 2.50 -16.35
N LEU A 81 -1.06 1.77 -15.33
CA LEU A 81 -2.43 1.33 -15.15
C LEU A 81 -2.97 2.06 -13.92
N ASN A 82 -4.09 2.73 -14.11
CA ASN A 82 -4.99 3.14 -13.04
C ASN A 82 -6.39 2.62 -13.43
N GLU A 83 -6.63 1.35 -13.11
CA GLU A 83 -7.85 0.66 -13.52
C GLU A 83 -8.85 0.71 -12.35
N ASN A 84 -9.86 1.53 -12.52
CA ASN A 84 -11.07 1.50 -11.73
C ASN A 84 -12.16 0.74 -12.48
N LYS A 85 -13.05 0.08 -11.75
CA LYS A 85 -14.37 -0.20 -12.31
C LYS A 85 -15.01 1.15 -12.69
N PRO A 86 -15.75 1.26 -13.79
CA PRO A 86 -16.44 2.49 -14.14
C PRO A 86 -17.28 3.00 -12.96
N GLY A 87 -16.82 4.09 -12.33
CA GLY A 87 -17.48 4.75 -11.21
C GLY A 87 -17.52 3.99 -9.88
N GLU A 88 -16.37 3.57 -9.29
CA GLU A 88 -16.02 3.90 -7.88
C GLU A 88 -14.97 2.99 -7.20
N GLN A 89 -14.73 1.72 -7.63
CA GLN A 89 -13.89 0.77 -6.86
C GLN A 89 -12.83 0.04 -7.70
N CYS A 90 -11.71 -0.34 -7.05
CA CYS A 90 -10.64 -1.15 -7.65
C CYS A 90 -11.17 -2.50 -8.17
N TRP A 91 -10.70 -2.91 -9.35
CA TRP A 91 -11.02 -4.22 -9.95
C TRP A 91 -10.67 -5.42 -9.05
N PHE A 92 -9.71 -5.25 -8.14
CA PHE A 92 -9.29 -6.30 -7.22
C PHE A 92 -10.00 -6.27 -5.87
N GLN A 93 -10.93 -5.33 -5.63
CA GLN A 93 -11.71 -5.33 -4.40
C GLN A 93 -12.80 -6.41 -4.46
N ARG A 94 -12.79 -7.32 -3.47
CA ARG A 94 -13.79 -8.38 -3.31
C ARG A 94 -15.01 -7.86 -2.55
N GLN A 95 -16.12 -8.59 -2.62
CA GLN A 95 -17.35 -8.28 -1.84
C GLN A 95 -17.11 -8.23 -0.33
N ASN A 96 -16.16 -9.02 0.19
CA ASN A 96 -15.75 -9.00 1.60
C ASN A 96 -14.67 -7.94 1.90
N ARG A 97 -14.49 -6.95 1.01
CA ARG A 97 -13.52 -5.85 1.08
C ARG A 97 -12.05 -6.26 0.91
N LEU A 98 -11.73 -7.56 0.96
CA LEU A 98 -10.38 -8.05 0.76
C LEU A 98 -9.90 -7.84 -0.67
N CYS A 99 -8.59 -7.66 -0.82
CA CYS A 99 -7.95 -7.59 -2.13
C CYS A 99 -7.80 -9.01 -2.72
N ALA A 100 -8.24 -9.20 -3.97
CA ALA A 100 -8.12 -10.44 -4.72
C ALA A 100 -6.66 -10.88 -4.90
N LEU A 101 -5.75 -9.95 -5.23
CA LEU A 101 -4.32 -10.23 -5.35
C LEU A 101 -3.72 -10.72 -4.03
N HIS A 102 -4.09 -10.07 -2.93
CA HIS A 102 -3.64 -10.45 -1.60
C HIS A 102 -4.19 -11.82 -1.18
N SER A 103 -5.48 -12.06 -1.44
CA SER A 103 -6.15 -13.33 -1.12
C SER A 103 -5.53 -14.49 -1.88
N LEU A 104 -5.31 -14.32 -3.19
CA LEU A 104 -4.61 -15.31 -4.02
C LEU A 104 -3.22 -15.60 -3.47
N ALA A 105 -2.49 -14.57 -3.02
CA ALA A 105 -1.16 -14.76 -2.48
C ALA A 105 -1.16 -15.63 -1.22
N LEU A 106 -2.06 -15.34 -0.27
CA LEU A 106 -2.21 -16.11 0.96
C LEU A 106 -2.63 -17.55 0.69
N ASP A 107 -3.64 -17.76 -0.15
CA ASP A 107 -4.19 -19.09 -0.46
C ASP A 107 -3.16 -19.99 -1.17
N LYS A 108 -2.22 -19.39 -1.91
CA LYS A 108 -1.13 -20.10 -2.60
C LYS A 108 0.17 -20.19 -1.79
N GLY A 109 0.22 -19.58 -0.61
CA GLY A 109 1.44 -19.51 0.20
C GLY A 109 2.58 -18.74 -0.47
N MET A 110 2.27 -17.79 -1.37
CA MET A 110 3.28 -16.96 -2.02
C MET A 110 3.48 -15.63 -1.28
N PRO A 111 4.67 -15.01 -1.38
CA PRO A 111 4.87 -13.66 -0.85
C PRO A 111 3.87 -12.68 -1.49
N VAL A 112 3.17 -11.87 -0.69
CA VAL A 112 2.18 -10.91 -1.23
C VAL A 112 2.81 -9.95 -2.28
N SER A 113 4.08 -9.59 -2.09
CA SER A 113 4.86 -8.77 -3.03
C SER A 113 5.10 -9.43 -4.39
N SER A 114 4.96 -10.75 -4.52
CA SER A 114 5.09 -11.43 -5.80
C SER A 114 3.91 -11.18 -6.73
N ILE A 115 2.82 -10.58 -6.26
CA ILE A 115 1.65 -10.31 -7.11
C ILE A 115 1.02 -8.93 -6.86
N LYS A 116 0.99 -8.44 -5.63
CA LYS A 116 0.41 -7.13 -5.31
C LYS A 116 1.36 -5.99 -5.76
N PRO A 117 0.85 -4.91 -6.38
CA PRO A 117 1.67 -3.76 -6.76
C PRO A 117 2.27 -3.04 -5.55
N TYR A 118 3.41 -2.41 -5.73
CA TYR A 118 4.13 -1.64 -4.71
C TYR A 118 3.27 -0.52 -4.13
N PHE A 119 2.56 0.25 -4.96
CA PHE A 119 1.66 1.30 -4.49
C PHE A 119 0.60 0.76 -3.52
N CYS A 120 0.04 -0.42 -3.81
CA CYS A 120 -0.93 -1.05 -2.92
C CYS A 120 -0.29 -1.70 -1.68
N LEU A 121 0.99 -2.06 -1.72
CA LEU A 121 1.75 -2.64 -0.59
C LEU A 121 2.26 -1.58 0.39
N PHE A 122 2.39 -0.34 -0.07
CA PHE A 122 2.90 0.77 0.73
C PHE A 122 1.82 1.63 1.32
N PHE A 123 0.56 1.50 0.88
CA PHE A 123 -0.56 2.23 1.47
C PHE A 123 -0.55 2.16 3.01
N PRO A 124 -0.69 3.31 3.71
CA PRO A 124 -1.01 4.64 3.18
C PRO A 124 0.23 5.50 2.90
N LEU A 125 1.40 4.92 2.68
CA LEU A 125 2.61 5.68 2.38
C LEU A 125 2.68 6.04 0.89
N THR A 126 3.09 7.27 0.60
CA THR A 126 3.54 7.68 -0.73
C THR A 126 5.05 7.74 -0.77
N LEU A 127 5.63 7.28 -1.87
CA LEU A 127 7.05 7.38 -2.16
C LEU A 127 7.20 8.14 -3.48
N VAL A 128 7.79 9.34 -3.40
CA VAL A 128 8.14 10.15 -4.57
C VAL A 128 9.64 10.40 -4.49
N ASP A 129 10.40 9.86 -5.44
CA ASP A 129 11.86 9.82 -5.41
C ASP A 129 12.41 9.20 -4.11
N LEU A 130 12.93 10.02 -3.19
CA LEU A 130 13.46 9.60 -1.90
C LEU A 130 12.58 10.07 -0.74
N ASP A 131 11.51 10.81 -1.02
CA ASP A 131 10.60 11.38 -0.04
C ASP A 131 9.45 10.41 0.26
N ILE A 132 9.31 10.06 1.54
CA ILE A 132 8.25 9.19 2.06
C ILE A 132 7.30 10.06 2.87
N ASN A 133 6.01 10.01 2.52
CA ASN A 133 4.95 10.73 3.22
C ASN A 133 3.80 9.77 3.55
N VAL A 134 2.92 10.17 4.46
CA VAL A 134 1.64 9.49 4.66
C VAL A 134 0.60 10.17 3.78
N THR A 135 -0.13 9.41 2.98
CA THR A 135 -1.28 9.86 2.19
C THR A 135 -2.27 10.53 3.14
N GLU A 136 -2.50 11.83 2.91
CA GLU A 136 -3.47 12.71 3.55
C GLU A 136 -3.85 12.37 5.01
N ILE A 137 -2.91 12.55 5.93
CA ILE A 137 -3.31 12.90 7.30
C ILE A 137 -3.83 14.33 7.23
N ALA A 138 -5.14 14.50 7.44
CA ALA A 138 -5.70 15.84 7.44
C ALA A 138 -5.04 16.67 8.54
N VAL A 139 -4.82 17.94 8.21
CA VAL A 139 -4.18 18.96 9.06
C VAL A 139 -4.94 19.15 10.40
N ASP A 140 -6.14 18.58 10.54
CA ASP A 140 -6.97 18.55 11.75
C ASP A 140 -6.67 17.37 12.70
N GLY A 141 -5.67 16.53 12.41
CA GLY A 141 -5.30 15.39 13.26
C GLY A 141 -6.15 14.15 13.04
N LYS A 142 -6.98 14.12 11.99
CA LYS A 142 -7.75 12.94 11.60
C LYS A 142 -7.07 12.22 10.43
N ALA A 143 -7.03 10.90 10.54
CA ALA A 143 -6.63 10.04 9.45
C ALA A 143 -7.88 9.72 8.64
N TYR A 144 -8.07 10.40 7.52
CA TYR A 144 -9.03 9.95 6.52
C TYR A 144 -8.29 8.91 5.66
N ASP A 145 -8.94 7.78 5.38
CA ASP A 145 -8.47 6.79 4.40
C ASP A 145 -7.09 6.16 4.67
N THR A 146 -6.79 5.75 5.91
CA THR A 146 -5.48 5.14 6.26
C THR A 146 -5.56 3.88 7.14
N CYS A 147 -6.73 3.22 7.25
CA CYS A 147 -6.95 2.09 8.19
C CYS A 147 -6.49 2.38 9.63
N LEU A 148 -6.44 3.65 10.06
CA LEU A 148 -6.05 4.04 11.42
C LEU A 148 -7.29 4.18 12.29
N VAL A 149 -7.23 3.66 13.52
CA VAL A 149 -8.29 3.78 14.55
C VAL A 149 -7.74 4.35 15.85
N GLU A 150 -8.59 4.96 16.66
CA GLU A 150 -8.18 5.46 17.98
C GLU A 150 -7.81 4.33 18.96
N THR A 151 -6.83 4.60 19.82
CA THR A 151 -6.35 3.68 20.88
C THR A 151 -5.94 4.46 22.13
N GLU A 152 -5.90 3.81 23.29
CA GLU A 152 -5.45 4.41 24.56
C GLU A 152 -3.94 4.67 24.58
N HIS A 153 -3.17 3.99 23.74
CA HIS A 153 -1.72 4.05 23.73
C HIS A 153 -1.21 5.10 22.75
N GLU A 154 -0.45 6.06 23.26
CA GLU A 154 0.18 7.09 22.44
C GLU A 154 1.61 6.68 22.05
N THR A 155 1.92 6.67 20.75
CA THR A 155 3.26 6.39 20.22
C THR A 155 3.52 7.19 18.93
N TYR A 156 4.73 7.14 18.41
CA TYR A 156 5.06 7.78 17.14
C TYR A 156 4.31 7.16 15.96
N LEU A 157 3.78 7.99 15.07
CA LEU A 157 3.02 7.55 13.92
C LEU A 157 3.78 6.56 13.02
N PHE A 158 5.10 6.72 12.83
CA PHE A 158 5.90 5.78 12.04
C PHE A 158 5.83 4.33 12.54
N ARG A 159 5.52 4.11 13.82
CA ARG A 159 5.36 2.77 14.39
C ARG A 159 4.08 2.07 13.91
N GLN A 160 3.08 2.85 13.51
CA GLN A 160 1.83 2.30 12.94
C GLN A 160 2.03 1.79 11.51
N PHE A 161 3.10 2.23 10.84
CA PHE A 161 3.44 1.84 9.47
C PHE A 161 4.73 1.01 9.42
N GLU A 162 4.99 0.21 10.46
CA GLU A 162 6.19 -0.63 10.57
C GLU A 162 6.39 -1.51 9.33
N THR A 163 5.32 -2.20 8.92
CA THR A 163 5.38 -3.14 7.80
C THR A 163 5.72 -2.43 6.50
N GLU A 164 5.07 -1.30 6.22
CA GLU A 164 5.26 -0.50 5.01
C GLU A 164 6.65 0.13 5.01
N LEU A 165 7.06 0.77 6.11
CA LEU A 165 8.38 1.40 6.23
C LEU A 165 9.50 0.39 6.09
N ARG A 166 9.44 -0.79 6.75
CA ARG A 166 10.47 -1.82 6.59
C ARG A 166 10.64 -2.27 5.14
N ARG A 167 9.57 -2.32 4.35
CA ARG A 167 9.67 -2.65 2.92
C ARG A 167 10.33 -1.54 2.10
N VAL A 168 10.09 -0.28 2.44
CA VAL A 168 10.64 0.86 1.70
C VAL A 168 12.07 1.18 2.11
N ILE A 169 12.31 1.40 3.40
CA ILE A 169 13.61 1.85 3.92
C ILE A 169 14.52 0.69 4.36
N GLY A 170 13.98 -0.52 4.50
CA GLY A 170 14.73 -1.69 4.97
C GLY A 170 14.84 -1.77 6.50
N ASP A 171 15.08 -2.99 7.00
CA ASP A 171 15.11 -3.27 8.45
C ASP A 171 16.18 -2.46 9.19
N THR A 172 17.37 -2.31 8.61
CA THR A 172 18.48 -1.57 9.24
C THR A 172 18.09 -0.11 9.53
N ASN A 173 17.46 0.55 8.55
CA ASN A 173 17.03 1.94 8.66
C ASN A 173 15.81 2.06 9.60
N TYR A 174 14.91 1.08 9.60
CA TYR A 174 13.80 1.05 10.56
C TYR A 174 14.31 0.87 12.00
N GLN A 175 15.30 0.02 12.24
CA GLN A 175 15.93 -0.13 13.56
C GLN A 175 16.69 1.14 14.00
N GLU A 176 17.21 1.92 13.06
CA GLU A 176 17.75 3.24 13.37
C GLU A 176 16.67 4.21 13.87
N LEU A 177 15.48 4.22 13.25
CA LEU A 177 14.35 5.01 13.74
C LEU A 177 13.98 4.67 15.18
N LEU A 178 13.87 3.37 15.51
CA LEU A 178 13.54 2.93 16.87
C LEU A 178 14.59 3.37 17.91
N ARG A 179 15.87 3.43 17.52
CA ARG A 179 16.96 3.92 18.40
C ARG A 179 16.94 5.43 18.59
N ARG A 180 16.62 6.19 17.52
CA ARG A 180 16.53 7.66 17.56
C ARG A 180 15.28 8.15 18.29
N TYR A 181 14.20 7.38 18.23
CA TYR A 181 12.88 7.72 18.75
C TYR A 181 12.32 6.57 19.62
N PRO A 182 12.86 6.37 20.84
CA PRO A 182 12.33 5.39 21.79
C PRO A 182 10.90 5.76 22.23
N ASP A 183 10.12 4.78 22.68
CA ASP A 183 8.74 4.97 23.14
C ASP A 183 8.60 5.90 24.35
#